data_AF-A0A7V9S8H4-F1
#
_entry.id   AF-A0A7V9S8H4-F1
#
_cell.length_a   1.000
_cell.length_b   1.000
_cell.length_c   1.000
_cell.angle_alpha   90.00
_cell.angle_beta   90.00
_cell.angle_gamma   90.00
#
_symmetry.space_group_name_H-M   'P 1'
#
loop_
_entity.id
_entity.type
_entity.pdbx_description
1 polymer ?
#
loop_
_entity_poly.entity_id
_entity_poly.type
_entity_poly.pdbx_seq_one_letter_code
_entity_poly.pdbx_strand_id
1 'polypeptide(L)'
;MKVTFWGTRGSLPTPLGARSVRKKLVNALVKAAGKNLDTPEKADAFCEQELSFAEAGTFGGNSSCVQVDVGGPDYLICDLGSGVREFSLAAIARHGPKAPQTYHILVSHVHWDHIMGFPFFIPCFIPGNKVIIYSCHDKFEQAIRGQNHEPCFPVEFTALGATIEFVKMEIDKPYDIAGAKVTGTPQMHGNDSYGYRIEKDGKTVVYTTDSEHKPEDRAEMERAAKFFRHADLVIFDAMYSLADSVSMKEDWGHSSNVMGVELCQMAGARKLCLFHHEPVYDDARLEGVFKETIRFEEITRADKKLEVAIAYDGLVLEI
;
A
#
# COMPACT_ATOMS: atom_id res chain seq x y z
N MET A 1 -8.66 -9.64 -10.99
CA MET A 1 -8.17 -9.54 -9.59
C MET A 1 -8.64 -8.21 -9.04
N LYS A 2 -8.81 -8.08 -7.72
CA LYS A 2 -9.20 -6.80 -7.10
C LYS A 2 -8.22 -6.44 -5.99
N VAL A 3 -7.79 -5.19 -5.92
CA VAL A 3 -6.82 -4.71 -4.93
C VAL A 3 -7.47 -3.65 -4.05
N THR A 4 -7.43 -3.85 -2.74
CA THR A 4 -7.96 -2.90 -1.75
C THR A 4 -6.84 -2.36 -0.88
N PHE A 5 -6.77 -1.04 -0.73
CA PHE A 5 -5.76 -0.35 0.07
C PHE A 5 -6.33 -0.03 1.45
N TRP A 6 -5.82 -0.66 2.50
CA TRP A 6 -6.28 -0.45 3.88
C TRP A 6 -5.42 0.54 4.65
N GLY A 7 -4.17 0.69 4.23
CA GLY A 7 -3.28 1.75 4.67
C GLY A 7 -2.24 2.07 3.61
N THR A 8 -1.94 3.36 3.46
CA THR A 8 -1.20 3.91 2.32
C THR A 8 -0.02 4.81 2.72
N ARG A 9 0.13 5.10 4.01
CA ARG A 9 1.15 5.99 4.55
C ARG A 9 2.47 5.26 4.81
N GLY A 10 3.59 5.88 4.47
CA GLY A 10 4.92 5.39 4.83
C GLY A 10 5.35 5.80 6.23
N SER A 11 6.35 5.11 6.79
CA SER A 11 7.06 5.37 8.06
C SER A 11 6.25 5.37 9.36
N LEU A 12 5.09 6.02 9.41
CA LEU A 12 4.22 6.08 10.59
C LEU A 12 2.78 6.50 10.24
N PRO A 13 1.80 6.06 11.05
CA PRO A 13 0.42 6.51 10.87
C PRO A 13 0.26 8.01 11.09
N THR A 14 -0.41 8.68 10.15
CA THR A 14 -0.57 10.15 10.15
C THR A 14 -2.05 10.53 10.11
N PRO A 15 -2.74 10.62 11.27
CA PRO A 15 -4.15 10.97 11.29
C PRO A 15 -4.41 12.43 10.93
N LEU A 16 -5.58 12.71 10.35
CA LEU A 16 -5.98 14.08 10.01
C LEU A 16 -6.25 14.91 11.27
N GLY A 17 -5.50 15.99 11.47
CA GLY A 17 -5.67 16.90 12.61
C GLY A 17 -6.87 17.85 12.47
N ALA A 18 -7.40 18.34 13.61
CA ALA A 18 -8.56 19.24 13.65
C ALA A 18 -8.39 20.53 12.82
N ARG A 19 -7.16 21.07 12.73
CA ARG A 19 -6.86 22.24 11.89
C ARG A 19 -7.03 21.93 10.39
N SER A 20 -6.58 20.77 9.95
CA SER A 20 -6.70 20.32 8.57
C SER A 20 -8.16 20.10 8.17
N VAL A 21 -8.94 19.46 9.06
CA VAL A 21 -10.41 19.35 8.89
C VAL A 21 -11.05 20.73 8.76
N ARG A 22 -10.72 21.67 9.66
CA ARG A 22 -11.28 23.03 9.61
C ARG A 22 -10.93 23.75 8.31
N LYS A 23 -9.69 23.61 7.81
CA LYS A 23 -9.25 24.19 6.54
C LYS A 23 -10.08 23.65 5.36
N LYS A 24 -10.31 22.34 5.30
CA LYS A 24 -11.18 21.71 4.28
C LYS A 24 -12.60 22.27 4.33
N LEU A 25 -13.19 22.34 5.52
CA LEU A 25 -14.54 22.89 5.72
C LEU A 25 -14.64 24.36 5.26
N VAL A 26 -13.67 25.20 5.64
CA VAL A 26 -13.65 26.61 5.21
C VAL A 26 -13.56 26.72 3.70
N ASN A 27 -12.67 25.95 3.05
CA ASN A 27 -12.52 25.97 1.60
C ASN A 27 -13.81 25.53 0.88
N ALA A 28 -14.42 24.43 1.35
CA ALA A 28 -15.68 23.92 0.80
C ALA A 28 -16.82 24.94 0.96
N LEU A 29 -16.96 25.56 2.13
CA LEU A 29 -18.01 26.56 2.40
C LEU A 29 -17.84 27.82 1.56
N VAL A 30 -16.61 28.28 1.33
CA VAL A 30 -16.34 29.42 0.45
C VAL A 30 -16.73 29.08 -1.00
N LYS A 31 -16.41 27.89 -1.49
CA LYS A 31 -16.79 27.43 -2.84
C LYS A 31 -18.29 27.17 -2.99
N ALA A 32 -18.95 26.80 -1.90
CA ALA A 32 -20.39 26.58 -1.84
C ALA A 32 -21.19 27.90 -1.85
N ALA A 33 -20.56 29.05 -1.61
CA ALA A 33 -21.25 30.33 -1.47
C ALA A 33 -22.10 30.66 -2.72
N GLY A 34 -23.40 30.86 -2.51
CA GLY A 34 -24.36 31.16 -3.57
C GLY A 34 -24.91 29.94 -4.33
N LYS A 35 -24.48 28.72 -3.99
CA LYS A 35 -25.03 27.48 -4.56
C LYS A 35 -26.26 27.00 -3.79
N ASN A 36 -27.16 26.31 -4.47
CA ASN A 36 -28.30 25.65 -3.82
C ASN A 36 -27.90 24.24 -3.34
N LEU A 37 -27.50 24.13 -2.08
CA LEU A 37 -27.14 22.87 -1.40
C LEU A 37 -28.14 22.54 -0.27
N ASP A 38 -29.43 22.78 -0.49
CA ASP A 38 -30.53 22.64 0.49
C ASP A 38 -30.88 21.20 0.89
N THR A 39 -30.19 20.20 0.32
CA THR A 39 -30.43 18.76 0.55
C THR A 39 -29.10 18.00 0.62
N PRO A 40 -29.01 16.90 1.38
CA PRO A 40 -27.81 16.07 1.45
C PRO A 40 -27.33 15.61 0.07
N GLU A 41 -28.24 15.24 -0.83
CA GLU A 41 -27.91 14.76 -2.17
C GLU A 41 -27.25 15.85 -3.03
N LYS A 42 -27.74 17.10 -2.94
CA LYS A 42 -27.11 18.23 -3.64
C LYS A 42 -25.75 18.58 -3.04
N ALA A 43 -25.61 18.52 -1.72
CA ALA A 43 -24.34 18.76 -1.04
C ALA A 43 -23.29 17.70 -1.40
N ASP A 44 -23.70 16.42 -1.45
CA ASP A 44 -22.85 15.31 -1.85
C ASP A 44 -22.40 15.43 -3.31
N ALA A 45 -23.34 15.71 -4.23
CA ALA A 45 -23.02 15.97 -5.63
C ALA A 45 -22.04 17.15 -5.80
N PHE A 46 -22.15 18.20 -4.98
CA PHE A 46 -21.19 19.30 -4.97
C PHE A 46 -19.79 18.85 -4.51
N CYS A 47 -19.71 18.04 -3.46
CA CYS A 47 -18.45 17.45 -3.00
C CYS A 47 -17.80 16.58 -4.09
N GLU A 48 -18.58 15.78 -4.82
CA GLU A 48 -18.06 14.90 -5.86
C GLU A 48 -17.64 15.63 -7.14
N GLN A 49 -18.41 16.64 -7.56
CA GLN A 49 -18.27 17.22 -8.90
C GLN A 49 -17.47 18.52 -8.93
N GLU A 50 -17.44 19.26 -7.82
CA GLU A 50 -16.89 20.62 -7.79
C GLU A 50 -15.71 20.82 -6.82
N LEU A 51 -15.56 19.94 -5.84
CA LEU A 51 -14.40 19.91 -4.96
C LEU A 51 -13.34 18.97 -5.50
N SER A 52 -12.08 19.27 -5.21
CA SER A 52 -11.01 18.30 -5.50
C SER A 52 -11.05 17.16 -4.47
N PHE A 53 -10.38 16.04 -4.76
CA PHE A 53 -10.30 14.93 -3.81
C PHE A 53 -9.65 15.37 -2.50
N ALA A 54 -8.62 16.23 -2.57
CA ALA A 54 -7.98 16.79 -1.38
C ALA A 54 -8.89 17.72 -0.55
N GLU A 55 -10.02 18.18 -1.10
CA GLU A 55 -10.98 19.03 -0.38
C GLU A 55 -12.13 18.21 0.19
N ALA A 56 -12.66 17.25 -0.58
CA ALA A 56 -13.80 16.41 -0.19
C ALA A 56 -13.40 15.13 0.56
N GLY A 57 -12.17 14.67 0.43
CA GLY A 57 -11.68 13.41 0.96
C GLY A 57 -10.36 13.53 1.72
N THR A 58 -9.72 12.39 1.95
CA THR A 58 -8.39 12.26 2.55
C THR A 58 -7.66 11.11 1.88
N PHE A 59 -6.35 11.24 1.69
CA PHE A 59 -5.53 10.11 1.26
C PHE A 59 -5.35 9.07 2.36
N GLY A 60 -5.85 9.35 3.56
CA GLY A 60 -5.78 8.45 4.70
C GLY A 60 -4.54 8.67 5.55
N GLY A 61 -4.40 7.83 6.56
CA GLY A 61 -3.37 7.98 7.58
C GLY A 61 -2.84 6.66 8.09
N ASN A 62 -3.43 5.53 7.69
CA ASN A 62 -2.95 4.22 8.09
C ASN A 62 -1.66 3.87 7.34
N SER A 63 -0.76 3.16 8.01
CA SER A 63 0.45 2.66 7.36
C SER A 63 0.21 1.36 6.58
N SER A 64 1.20 1.00 5.75
CA SER A 64 1.10 0.00 4.69
C SER A 64 0.27 -1.24 5.00
N CYS A 65 -0.83 -1.43 4.28
CA CYS A 65 -1.59 -2.67 4.27
C CYS A 65 -2.42 -2.74 2.98
N VAL A 66 -2.18 -3.76 2.16
CA VAL A 66 -2.87 -3.93 0.87
C VAL A 66 -3.43 -5.34 0.77
N GLN A 67 -4.71 -5.47 0.45
CA GLN A 67 -5.32 -6.76 0.15
C GLN A 67 -5.33 -6.99 -1.36
N VAL A 68 -4.92 -8.19 -1.80
CA VAL A 68 -5.06 -8.65 -3.19
C VAL A 68 -6.05 -9.81 -3.22
N ASP A 69 -7.26 -9.54 -3.69
CA ASP A 69 -8.30 -10.54 -3.89
C ASP A 69 -8.06 -11.32 -5.19
N VAL A 70 -7.67 -12.59 -5.02
CA VAL A 70 -7.34 -13.54 -6.07
C VAL A 70 -8.50 -14.51 -6.39
N GLY A 71 -9.71 -14.22 -5.89
CA GLY A 71 -10.94 -14.96 -6.23
C GLY A 71 -11.19 -16.23 -5.42
N GLY A 72 -10.40 -16.49 -4.38
CA GLY A 72 -10.54 -17.63 -3.47
C GLY A 72 -11.27 -17.30 -2.16
N PRO A 73 -11.47 -18.29 -1.27
CA PRO A 73 -12.06 -18.07 0.05
C PRO A 73 -11.07 -17.46 1.06
N ASP A 74 -9.77 -17.57 0.78
CA ASP A 74 -8.70 -17.12 1.65
C ASP A 74 -8.32 -15.66 1.36
N TYR A 75 -7.75 -15.00 2.36
CA TYR A 75 -7.24 -13.63 2.22
C TYR A 75 -5.76 -13.64 1.83
N LEU A 76 -5.37 -12.74 0.93
CA LEU A 76 -3.96 -12.44 0.62
C LEU A 76 -3.71 -10.95 0.88
N ILE A 77 -2.75 -10.65 1.74
CA ILE A 77 -2.45 -9.30 2.22
C ILE A 77 -0.94 -9.06 2.08
N CYS A 78 -0.56 -7.87 1.64
CA CYS A 78 0.81 -7.36 1.69
C CYS A 78 0.93 -6.41 2.88
N ASP A 79 1.89 -6.70 3.75
CA ASP A 79 2.23 -6.00 4.98
C ASP A 79 1.12 -5.90 6.05
N LEU A 80 1.56 -5.60 7.26
CA LEU A 80 0.80 -5.56 8.50
C LEU A 80 0.99 -4.22 9.22
N GLY A 81 1.03 -3.13 8.46
CA GLY A 81 0.95 -1.78 9.01
C GLY A 81 -0.36 -1.51 9.73
N SER A 82 -0.55 -0.29 10.24
CA SER A 82 -1.74 0.06 11.02
C SER A 82 -3.06 -0.14 10.26
N GLY A 83 -3.03 -0.10 8.91
CA GLY A 83 -4.19 -0.38 8.06
C GLY A 83 -4.77 -1.78 8.24
N VAL A 84 -3.98 -2.74 8.73
CA VAL A 84 -4.46 -4.12 8.97
C VAL A 84 -5.62 -4.17 9.97
N ARG A 85 -5.70 -3.18 10.87
CA ARG A 85 -6.82 -3.07 11.81
C ARG A 85 -8.15 -2.87 11.06
N GLU A 86 -8.19 -1.97 10.09
CA GLU A 86 -9.40 -1.70 9.31
C GLU A 86 -9.77 -2.90 8.44
N PHE A 87 -8.77 -3.55 7.81
CA PHE A 87 -8.96 -4.82 7.13
C PHE A 87 -9.58 -5.88 8.07
N SER A 88 -9.05 -6.01 9.29
CA SER A 88 -9.49 -7.03 10.24
C SER A 88 -10.96 -6.86 10.62
N LEU A 89 -11.40 -5.61 10.81
CA LEU A 89 -12.79 -5.27 11.11
C LEU A 89 -13.71 -5.62 9.93
N ALA A 90 -13.28 -5.29 8.70
CA ALA A 90 -14.03 -5.63 7.50
C ALA A 90 -14.15 -7.14 7.27
N ALA A 91 -13.07 -7.90 7.46
CA ALA A 91 -13.06 -9.36 7.35
C ALA A 91 -14.02 -10.01 8.37
N ILE A 92 -14.00 -9.54 9.62
CA ILE A 92 -14.89 -10.04 10.68
C ILE A 92 -16.35 -9.65 10.40
N ALA A 93 -16.61 -8.43 9.95
CA ALA A 93 -17.96 -8.01 9.60
C ALA A 93 -18.57 -8.88 8.49
N ARG A 94 -17.73 -9.36 7.55
CA ARG A 94 -18.17 -10.21 6.44
C ARG A 94 -18.48 -11.66 6.83
N HIS A 95 -17.65 -12.28 7.68
CA HIS A 95 -17.74 -13.73 7.96
C HIS A 95 -18.22 -14.08 9.37
N GLY A 96 -18.20 -13.11 10.28
CA GLY A 96 -18.40 -13.33 11.70
C GLY A 96 -17.23 -14.07 12.37
N PRO A 97 -17.17 -14.10 13.71
CA PRO A 97 -16.04 -14.69 14.45
C PRO A 97 -16.10 -16.22 14.56
N LYS A 98 -17.15 -16.87 14.04
CA LYS A 98 -17.39 -18.32 14.20
C LYS A 98 -16.99 -19.15 12.98
N ALA A 99 -16.71 -18.51 11.85
CA ALA A 99 -16.24 -19.16 10.64
C ALA A 99 -14.70 -19.10 10.62
N PRO A 100 -14.00 -20.24 10.68
CA PRO A 100 -12.55 -20.27 10.53
C PRO A 100 -12.12 -19.75 9.15
N GLN A 101 -11.23 -18.77 9.12
CA GLN A 101 -10.69 -18.18 7.90
C GLN A 101 -9.18 -18.39 7.80
N THR A 102 -8.66 -18.40 6.57
CA THR A 102 -7.22 -18.43 6.29
C THR A 102 -6.75 -17.07 5.80
N TYR A 103 -5.64 -16.59 6.35
CA TYR A 103 -4.99 -15.33 5.99
C TYR A 103 -3.56 -15.61 5.58
N HIS A 104 -3.23 -15.31 4.33
CA HIS A 104 -1.89 -15.32 3.79
C HIS A 104 -1.35 -13.89 3.80
N ILE A 105 -0.20 -13.69 4.44
CA ILE A 105 0.39 -12.36 4.63
C ILE A 105 1.79 -12.38 4.03
N LEU A 106 2.05 -11.51 3.06
CA LEU A 106 3.36 -11.27 2.49
C LEU A 106 3.97 -10.05 3.20
N VAL A 107 5.05 -10.23 3.96
CA VAL A 107 5.75 -9.14 4.64
C VAL A 107 6.95 -8.73 3.80
N SER A 108 6.94 -7.50 3.28
CA SER A 108 8.02 -6.95 2.45
C SER A 108 9.30 -6.84 3.26
N HIS A 109 9.24 -6.20 4.43
CA HIS A 109 10.33 -6.09 5.38
C HIS A 109 9.81 -5.72 6.77
N VAL A 110 10.71 -5.49 7.72
CA VAL A 110 10.40 -5.47 9.16
C VAL A 110 10.43 -4.09 9.80
N HIS A 111 10.39 -3.01 9.02
CA HIS A 111 10.19 -1.67 9.61
C HIS A 111 8.80 -1.58 10.24
N TRP A 112 8.68 -0.74 11.26
CA TRP A 112 7.50 -0.70 12.10
C TRP A 112 6.22 -0.44 11.33
N ASP A 113 6.23 0.46 10.36
CA ASP A 113 5.05 0.79 9.56
C ASP A 113 4.54 -0.36 8.68
N HIS A 114 5.31 -1.44 8.54
CA HIS A 114 4.92 -2.68 7.86
C HIS A 114 4.51 -3.80 8.82
N ILE A 115 4.73 -3.68 10.13
CA ILE A 115 4.43 -4.75 11.11
C ILE A 115 3.68 -4.31 12.37
N MET A 116 3.59 -3.00 12.65
CA MET A 116 3.04 -2.44 13.89
C MET A 116 1.56 -2.74 14.11
N GLY A 117 0.83 -3.08 13.04
CA GLY A 117 -0.58 -3.43 13.11
C GLY A 117 -0.81 -4.86 13.60
N PHE A 118 0.21 -5.72 13.59
CA PHE A 118 0.08 -7.13 13.97
C PHE A 118 -0.58 -7.36 15.34
N PRO A 119 -0.23 -6.63 16.42
CA PRO A 119 -0.88 -6.80 17.72
C PRO A 119 -2.38 -6.47 17.74
N PHE A 120 -2.86 -5.74 16.73
CA PHE A 120 -4.27 -5.36 16.55
C PHE A 120 -4.94 -6.13 15.42
N PHE A 121 -4.28 -7.13 14.84
CA PHE A 121 -4.85 -8.01 13.85
C PHE A 121 -5.77 -9.04 14.51
N ILE A 122 -7.04 -8.66 14.68
CA ILE A 122 -8.05 -9.44 15.43
C ILE A 122 -8.10 -10.92 15.03
N PRO A 123 -7.94 -11.32 13.74
CA PRO A 123 -7.91 -12.72 13.36
C PRO A 123 -6.90 -13.60 14.12
N CYS A 124 -5.78 -13.06 14.59
CA CYS A 124 -4.80 -13.81 15.40
C CYS A 124 -5.34 -14.23 16.77
N PHE A 125 -6.38 -13.57 17.28
CA PHE A 125 -6.99 -13.84 18.58
C PHE A 125 -8.16 -14.84 18.50
N ILE A 126 -8.59 -15.23 17.29
CA ILE A 126 -9.77 -16.07 17.08
C ILE A 126 -9.33 -17.53 16.88
N PRO A 127 -9.72 -18.45 17.79
CA PRO A 127 -9.45 -19.88 17.62
C PRO A 127 -10.04 -20.44 16.32
N GLY A 128 -9.27 -21.29 15.65
CA GLY A 128 -9.65 -21.91 14.37
C GLY A 128 -9.15 -21.15 13.15
N ASN A 129 -8.86 -19.85 13.25
CA ASN A 129 -8.24 -19.13 12.14
C ASN A 129 -6.82 -19.67 11.87
N LYS A 130 -6.43 -19.64 10.60
CA LYS A 130 -5.07 -19.93 10.15
C LYS A 130 -4.43 -18.66 9.59
N VAL A 131 -3.28 -18.30 10.10
CA VAL A 131 -2.51 -17.12 9.66
C VAL A 131 -1.14 -17.60 9.21
N ILE A 132 -0.85 -17.47 7.92
CA ILE A 132 0.42 -17.89 7.32
C ILE A 132 1.16 -16.67 6.85
N ILE A 133 2.32 -16.41 7.45
CA ILE A 133 3.13 -15.23 7.19
C ILE A 133 4.34 -15.66 6.37
N TYR A 134 4.51 -15.01 5.23
CA TYR A 134 5.57 -15.28 4.27
C TYR A 134 6.48 -14.07 4.18
N SER A 135 7.79 -14.31 4.08
CA SER A 135 8.75 -13.26 3.74
C SER A 135 10.02 -13.85 3.17
N CYS A 136 10.73 -13.09 2.35
CA CYS A 136 12.11 -13.39 1.99
C CYS A 136 13.11 -12.88 3.05
N HIS A 137 12.67 -12.00 3.97
CA HIS A 137 13.53 -11.35 4.96
C HIS A 137 13.88 -12.29 6.12
N ASP A 138 15.17 -12.46 6.44
CA ASP A 138 15.66 -13.46 7.41
C ASP A 138 15.11 -13.34 8.83
N LYS A 139 14.84 -12.12 9.28
CA LYS A 139 14.40 -11.84 10.67
C LYS A 139 12.91 -11.57 10.82
N PHE A 140 12.10 -11.83 9.79
CA PHE A 140 10.67 -11.49 9.82
C PHE A 140 9.91 -12.18 10.95
N GLU A 141 10.16 -13.47 11.21
CA GLU A 141 9.51 -14.20 12.30
C GLU A 141 9.87 -13.59 13.66
N GLN A 142 11.14 -13.30 13.90
CA GLN A 142 11.59 -12.65 15.13
C GLN A 142 10.92 -11.28 15.31
N ALA A 143 10.87 -10.47 14.25
CA ALA A 143 10.30 -9.12 14.29
C ALA A 143 8.79 -9.13 14.57
N ILE A 144 8.05 -10.04 13.92
CA ILE A 144 6.61 -10.22 14.12
C ILE A 144 6.30 -10.72 15.53
N ARG A 145 7.03 -11.74 16.01
CA ARG A 145 6.87 -12.23 17.40
C ARG A 145 7.16 -11.12 18.42
N GLY A 146 8.16 -10.29 18.15
CA GLY A 146 8.53 -9.14 18.99
C GLY A 146 7.47 -8.04 19.07
N GLN A 147 6.48 -7.99 18.16
CA GLN A 147 5.37 -7.03 18.27
C GLN A 147 4.43 -7.36 19.45
N ASN A 148 4.37 -8.63 19.86
CA ASN A 148 3.55 -9.15 20.94
C ASN A 148 4.42 -9.61 22.10
N HIS A 149 5.11 -8.65 22.75
CA HIS A 149 5.97 -8.92 23.89
C HIS A 149 6.07 -7.70 24.82
N GLU A 150 6.08 -7.94 26.13
CA GLU A 150 6.44 -6.92 27.13
C GLU A 150 7.85 -6.33 26.88
N PRO A 151 8.09 -5.03 27.17
CA PRO A 151 7.15 -4.04 27.70
C PRO A 151 6.35 -3.31 26.62
N CYS A 152 6.54 -3.62 25.34
CA CYS A 152 5.96 -2.87 24.22
C CYS A 152 4.49 -3.22 23.97
N PHE A 153 4.06 -4.44 24.32
CA PHE A 153 2.67 -4.86 24.22
C PHE A 153 2.29 -5.83 25.36
N PRO A 154 1.08 -5.73 25.96
CA PRO A 154 0.71 -6.51 27.14
C PRO A 154 0.29 -7.96 26.84
N VAL A 155 0.18 -8.35 25.57
CA VAL A 155 -0.21 -9.71 25.18
C VAL A 155 0.95 -10.40 24.48
N GLU A 156 1.45 -11.44 25.12
CA GLU A 156 2.51 -12.31 24.60
C GLU A 156 2.04 -13.08 23.36
N PHE A 157 2.95 -13.28 22.40
CA PHE A 157 2.65 -14.02 21.16
C PHE A 157 2.07 -15.42 21.41
N THR A 158 2.48 -16.08 22.50
CA THR A 158 2.01 -17.42 22.89
C THR A 158 0.55 -17.44 23.34
N ALA A 159 -0.07 -16.28 23.61
CA ALA A 159 -1.47 -16.16 24.00
C ALA A 159 -2.43 -16.00 22.81
N LEU A 160 -1.91 -15.91 21.58
CA LEU A 160 -2.72 -15.80 20.37
C LEU A 160 -3.48 -17.11 20.11
N GLY A 161 -4.75 -16.99 19.70
CA GLY A 161 -5.67 -18.12 19.54
C GLY A 161 -5.63 -18.79 18.17
N ALA A 162 -5.15 -18.09 17.14
CA ALA A 162 -5.03 -18.62 15.78
C ALA A 162 -3.84 -19.59 15.64
N THR A 163 -3.90 -20.46 14.63
CA THR A 163 -2.71 -21.19 14.17
C THR A 163 -1.85 -20.24 13.33
N ILE A 164 -0.65 -19.90 13.80
CA ILE A 164 0.25 -18.98 13.10
C ILE A 164 1.48 -19.74 12.59
N GLU A 165 1.70 -19.70 11.28
CA GLU A 165 2.80 -20.34 10.58
C GLU A 165 3.70 -19.28 9.92
N PHE A 166 5.02 -19.51 9.95
CA PHE A 166 6.01 -18.67 9.29
C PHE A 166 6.68 -19.44 8.17
N VAL A 167 6.71 -18.86 6.97
CA VAL A 167 7.30 -19.47 5.77
C VAL A 167 8.33 -18.52 5.20
N LYS A 168 9.61 -18.83 5.41
CA LYS A 168 10.70 -18.13 4.73
C LYS A 168 10.70 -18.52 3.25
N MET A 169 10.43 -17.55 2.39
CA MET A 169 10.47 -17.71 0.95
C MET A 169 11.91 -17.63 0.45
N GLU A 170 12.23 -18.43 -0.56
CA GLU A 170 13.46 -18.29 -1.32
C GLU A 170 13.28 -17.17 -2.37
N ILE A 171 14.30 -16.33 -2.51
CA ILE A 171 14.34 -15.24 -3.49
C ILE A 171 14.16 -15.79 -4.91
N ASP A 172 13.35 -15.09 -5.70
CA ASP A 172 13.04 -15.38 -7.11
C ASP A 172 12.44 -16.77 -7.38
N LYS A 173 12.06 -17.49 -6.31
CA LYS A 173 11.35 -18.77 -6.40
C LYS A 173 9.84 -18.53 -6.31
N PRO A 174 9.04 -19.11 -7.22
CA PRO A 174 7.59 -19.00 -7.16
C PRO A 174 6.99 -19.96 -6.12
N TYR A 175 5.98 -19.48 -5.40
CA TYR A 175 5.16 -20.22 -4.45
C TYR A 175 3.68 -20.15 -4.88
N ASP A 176 2.90 -21.19 -4.56
CA ASP A 176 1.44 -21.14 -4.66
C ASP A 176 0.87 -20.68 -3.31
N ILE A 177 0.27 -19.49 -3.28
CA ILE A 177 -0.26 -18.84 -2.09
C ILE A 177 -1.67 -18.34 -2.42
N ALA A 178 -2.67 -18.80 -1.65
CA ALA A 178 -4.09 -18.51 -1.89
C ALA A 178 -4.56 -18.83 -3.34
N GLY A 179 -3.90 -19.79 -4.02
CA GLY A 179 -4.19 -20.15 -5.40
C GLY A 179 -3.58 -19.21 -6.45
N ALA A 180 -2.73 -18.26 -6.05
CA ALA A 180 -1.96 -17.39 -6.94
C ALA A 180 -0.47 -17.74 -6.89
N LYS A 181 0.23 -17.52 -8.01
CA LYS A 181 1.69 -17.66 -8.07
C LYS A 181 2.32 -16.39 -7.53
N VAL A 182 3.05 -16.49 -6.44
CA VAL A 182 3.74 -15.38 -5.77
C VAL A 182 5.25 -15.57 -5.85
N THR A 183 5.97 -14.54 -6.30
CA THR A 183 7.44 -14.53 -6.34
C THR A 183 7.94 -13.30 -5.60
N GLY A 184 8.86 -13.49 -4.64
CA GLY A 184 9.53 -12.40 -3.94
C GLY A 184 10.89 -12.08 -4.57
N THR A 185 11.19 -10.80 -4.75
CA THR A 185 12.44 -10.32 -5.37
C THR A 185 13.06 -9.22 -4.49
N PRO A 186 14.38 -9.22 -4.26
CA PRO A 186 15.05 -8.20 -3.45
C PRO A 186 14.94 -6.81 -4.09
N GLN A 187 14.85 -5.81 -3.23
CA GLN A 187 14.77 -4.39 -3.56
C GLN A 187 15.94 -3.63 -2.93
N MET A 188 16.15 -2.40 -3.38
CA MET A 188 17.23 -1.55 -2.86
C MET A 188 16.74 -0.75 -1.65
N HIS A 189 17.01 -1.26 -0.45
CA HIS A 189 16.64 -0.64 0.80
C HIS A 189 17.66 -0.98 1.90
N GLY A 190 17.98 -0.04 2.80
CA GLY A 190 19.12 -0.15 3.72
C GLY A 190 19.08 -1.30 4.74
N ASN A 191 17.92 -1.95 4.93
CA ASN A 191 17.71 -3.06 5.89
C ASN A 191 17.07 -4.30 5.24
N ASP A 192 17.32 -4.51 3.94
CA ASP A 192 16.68 -5.52 3.09
C ASP A 192 15.17 -5.31 2.93
N SER A 193 14.72 -5.12 1.69
CA SER A 193 13.30 -5.07 1.33
C SER A 193 13.02 -5.98 0.15
N TYR A 194 11.76 -6.40 0.01
CA TYR A 194 11.36 -7.37 -0.98
C TYR A 194 10.01 -6.98 -1.62
N GLY A 195 10.02 -6.91 -2.94
CA GLY A 195 8.82 -6.74 -3.75
C GLY A 195 8.18 -8.09 -4.03
N TYR A 196 6.85 -8.11 -4.17
CA TYR A 196 6.09 -9.31 -4.52
C TYR A 196 5.40 -9.17 -5.86
N ARG A 197 5.67 -10.13 -6.76
CA ARG A 197 4.91 -10.31 -8.00
C ARG A 197 3.86 -11.40 -7.80
N ILE A 198 2.58 -11.04 -7.96
CA ILE A 198 1.42 -11.89 -7.72
C ILE A 198 0.70 -12.10 -9.05
N GLU A 199 0.64 -13.36 -9.49
CA GLU A 199 0.12 -13.75 -10.80
C GLU A 199 -1.04 -14.75 -10.64
N LYS A 200 -2.18 -14.44 -11.26
CA LYS A 200 -3.37 -15.30 -11.27
C LYS A 200 -4.16 -15.09 -12.56
N ASP A 201 -4.50 -16.18 -13.24
CA ASP A 201 -5.37 -16.20 -14.42
C ASP A 201 -5.01 -15.15 -15.49
N GLY A 202 -3.70 -15.02 -15.76
CA GLY A 202 -3.16 -14.08 -16.74
C GLY A 202 -3.12 -12.61 -16.31
N LYS A 203 -3.51 -12.31 -15.07
CA LYS A 203 -3.39 -11.00 -14.44
C LYS A 203 -2.15 -10.93 -13.56
N THR A 204 -1.55 -9.76 -13.44
CA THR A 204 -0.36 -9.52 -12.61
C THR A 204 -0.47 -8.25 -11.79
N VAL A 205 -0.25 -8.39 -10.49
CA VAL A 205 -0.03 -7.27 -9.56
C VAL A 205 1.41 -7.33 -9.05
N VAL A 206 2.11 -6.21 -9.08
CA VAL A 206 3.40 -6.05 -8.42
C VAL A 206 3.24 -5.12 -7.24
N TYR A 207 3.57 -5.61 -6.05
CA TYR A 207 3.66 -4.84 -4.83
C TYR A 207 5.14 -4.53 -4.56
N THR A 208 5.53 -3.26 -4.75
CA THR A 208 6.91 -2.79 -4.67
C THR A 208 6.96 -1.51 -3.84
N THR A 209 6.81 -1.69 -2.53
CA THR A 209 7.05 -0.63 -1.54
C THR A 209 8.56 -0.33 -1.42
N ASP A 210 8.96 0.46 -0.42
CA ASP A 210 10.30 0.75 0.12
C ASP A 210 11.44 0.22 -0.74
N SER A 211 11.76 0.98 -1.78
CA SER A 211 12.86 0.70 -2.69
C SER A 211 13.35 1.98 -3.34
N GLU A 212 14.63 2.25 -3.25
CA GLU A 212 15.28 3.36 -3.93
C GLU A 212 15.70 2.97 -5.34
N HIS A 213 15.54 3.89 -6.29
CA HIS A 213 15.90 3.67 -7.69
C HIS A 213 16.74 4.85 -8.16
N LYS A 214 17.97 4.59 -8.57
CA LYS A 214 18.92 5.62 -8.99
C LYS A 214 19.02 5.63 -10.52
N PRO A 215 18.59 6.70 -11.22
CA PRO A 215 18.61 6.76 -12.69
C PRO A 215 19.98 6.42 -13.33
N GLU A 216 21.07 6.72 -12.63
CA GLU A 216 22.44 6.45 -13.06
C GLU A 216 22.81 4.95 -12.99
N ASP A 217 22.17 4.15 -12.13
CA ASP A 217 22.35 2.70 -12.07
C ASP A 217 21.44 2.01 -13.08
N ARG A 218 21.88 2.01 -14.34
CA ARG A 218 21.17 1.34 -15.44
C ARG A 218 20.88 -0.14 -15.17
N ALA A 219 21.77 -0.84 -14.48
CA ALA A 219 21.58 -2.27 -14.23
C ALA A 219 20.47 -2.49 -13.20
N GLU A 220 20.35 -1.62 -12.21
CA GLU A 220 19.23 -1.60 -11.26
C GLU A 220 17.92 -1.28 -11.97
N MET A 221 17.88 -0.22 -12.77
CA MET A 221 16.70 0.17 -13.55
C MET A 221 16.19 -0.96 -14.46
N GLU A 222 17.09 -1.67 -15.14
CA GLU A 222 16.73 -2.83 -15.97
C GLU A 222 16.21 -4.01 -15.14
N ARG A 223 16.77 -4.25 -13.95
CA ARG A 223 16.28 -5.29 -13.02
C ARG A 223 14.87 -4.95 -12.52
N ALA A 224 14.63 -3.73 -12.07
CA ALA A 224 13.33 -3.26 -11.60
C ALA A 224 12.28 -3.31 -12.74
N ALA A 225 12.61 -2.80 -13.93
CA ALA A 225 11.71 -2.86 -15.08
C ALA A 225 11.38 -4.30 -15.50
N LYS A 226 12.35 -5.24 -15.40
CA LYS A 226 12.10 -6.66 -15.66
C LYS A 226 11.14 -7.26 -14.64
N PHE A 227 11.27 -6.90 -13.37
CA PHE A 227 10.35 -7.35 -12.32
C PHE A 227 8.92 -6.82 -12.55
N PHE A 228 8.78 -5.59 -13.05
CA PHE A 228 7.49 -4.95 -13.35
C PHE A 228 6.87 -5.39 -14.68
N ARG A 229 7.60 -6.16 -15.48
CA ARG A 229 7.29 -6.43 -16.89
C ARG A 229 5.84 -6.86 -17.09
N HIS A 230 5.13 -6.10 -17.92
CA HIS A 230 3.73 -6.31 -18.32
C HIS A 230 2.75 -6.47 -17.15
N ALA A 231 3.07 -5.93 -15.97
CA ALA A 231 2.13 -5.92 -14.85
C ALA A 231 0.86 -5.13 -15.21
N ASP A 232 -0.29 -5.64 -14.81
CA ASP A 232 -1.55 -4.90 -14.96
C ASP A 232 -1.65 -3.79 -13.91
N LEU A 233 -1.04 -3.98 -12.73
CA LEU A 233 -0.85 -2.95 -11.71
C LEU A 233 0.52 -3.07 -11.05
N VAL A 234 1.20 -1.93 -10.92
CA VAL A 234 2.37 -1.75 -10.06
C VAL A 234 2.00 -0.81 -8.93
N ILE A 235 2.05 -1.29 -7.69
CA ILE A 235 1.89 -0.52 -6.46
C ILE A 235 3.28 -0.11 -6.02
N PHE A 236 3.59 1.18 -6.11
CA PHE A 236 4.95 1.67 -6.10
C PHE A 236 5.18 2.69 -4.99
N ASP A 237 6.27 2.52 -4.25
CA ASP A 237 6.76 3.53 -3.31
C ASP A 237 7.08 4.84 -4.04
N ALA A 238 6.22 5.83 -3.84
CA ALA A 238 6.39 7.17 -4.34
C ALA A 238 6.42 8.17 -3.18
N MET A 239 7.06 7.79 -2.07
CA MET A 239 7.09 8.59 -0.84
C MET A 239 7.61 10.00 -1.12
N TYR A 240 8.61 10.15 -2.00
CA TYR A 240 9.25 11.43 -2.26
C TYR A 240 8.86 12.06 -3.59
N SER A 241 8.77 13.40 -3.60
CA SER A 241 8.88 14.14 -4.86
C SER A 241 10.30 14.01 -5.41
N LEU A 242 10.50 14.19 -6.71
CA LEU A 242 11.84 14.19 -7.31
C LEU A 242 12.80 15.16 -6.60
N ALA A 243 12.32 16.34 -6.20
CA ALA A 243 13.14 17.33 -5.50
C ALA A 243 13.62 16.83 -4.12
N ASP A 244 12.77 16.11 -3.39
CA ASP A 244 13.12 15.54 -2.09
C ASP A 244 14.10 14.36 -2.26
N SER A 245 13.89 13.50 -3.27
CA SER A 245 14.70 12.29 -3.49
C SER A 245 16.12 12.57 -3.97
N VAL A 246 16.36 13.68 -4.69
CA VAL A 246 17.70 14.08 -5.18
C VAL A 246 18.40 15.10 -4.29
N SER A 247 17.90 15.34 -3.07
CA SER A 247 18.47 16.32 -2.15
C SER A 247 18.63 15.77 -0.73
N MET A 248 17.77 16.16 0.21
CA MET A 248 17.92 15.87 1.64
C MET A 248 17.62 14.42 2.00
N LYS A 249 16.95 13.67 1.12
CA LYS A 249 16.48 12.30 1.38
C LYS A 249 17.04 11.27 0.39
N GLU A 250 18.10 11.61 -0.33
CA GLU A 250 18.90 10.63 -1.05
C GLU A 250 19.44 9.59 -0.06
N ASP A 251 19.50 8.30 -0.47
CA ASP A 251 19.94 7.16 0.35
C ASP A 251 19.02 6.77 1.53
N TRP A 252 17.80 7.33 1.61
CA TRP A 252 16.83 6.94 2.64
C TRP A 252 16.02 5.71 2.24
N GLY A 253 16.27 5.14 1.05
CA GLY A 253 15.66 3.88 0.65
C GLY A 253 14.28 3.99 0.00
N HIS A 254 13.82 5.20 -0.33
CA HIS A 254 12.54 5.45 -0.99
C HIS A 254 12.70 6.03 -2.39
N SER A 255 11.69 5.81 -3.24
CA SER A 255 11.70 6.31 -4.61
C SER A 255 10.91 7.60 -4.78
N SER A 256 10.91 8.09 -6.03
CA SER A 256 10.08 9.20 -6.45
C SER A 256 8.97 8.80 -7.42
N ASN A 257 7.93 9.62 -7.44
CA ASN A 257 6.83 9.52 -8.39
C ASN A 257 7.29 9.49 -9.87
N VAL A 258 8.40 10.17 -10.18
CA VAL A 258 9.03 10.20 -11.52
C VAL A 258 9.60 8.84 -11.90
N MET A 259 10.36 8.22 -10.99
CA MET A 259 10.92 6.87 -11.20
C MET A 259 9.83 5.82 -11.41
N GLY A 260 8.71 5.94 -10.69
CA GLY A 260 7.56 5.06 -10.88
C GLY A 260 7.04 5.09 -12.32
N VAL A 261 6.94 6.28 -12.92
CA VAL A 261 6.52 6.43 -14.33
C VAL A 261 7.54 5.83 -15.27
N GLU A 262 8.82 6.17 -15.13
CA GLU A 262 9.89 5.69 -16.02
C GLU A 262 9.98 4.16 -16.01
N LEU A 263 10.04 3.55 -14.83
CA LEU A 263 10.13 2.09 -14.68
C LEU A 263 8.88 1.38 -15.23
N CYS A 264 7.68 1.91 -14.97
CA CYS A 264 6.45 1.33 -15.50
C CYS A 264 6.36 1.43 -17.02
N GLN A 265 6.79 2.55 -17.61
CA GLN A 265 6.86 2.71 -19.06
C GLN A 265 7.89 1.75 -19.69
N MET A 266 9.09 1.64 -19.11
CA MET A 266 10.12 0.67 -19.53
C MET A 266 9.60 -0.78 -19.46
N ALA A 267 8.85 -1.11 -18.41
CA ALA A 267 8.28 -2.43 -18.19
C ALA A 267 7.06 -2.73 -19.08
N GLY A 268 6.48 -1.71 -19.71
CA GLY A 268 5.19 -1.81 -20.39
C GLY A 268 4.07 -2.25 -19.45
N ALA A 269 4.07 -1.74 -18.21
CA ALA A 269 3.00 -1.91 -17.24
C ALA A 269 1.75 -1.13 -17.66
N ARG A 270 0.56 -1.59 -17.26
CA ARG A 270 -0.71 -0.92 -17.62
C ARG A 270 -1.07 0.21 -16.67
N LYS A 271 -0.87 -0.01 -15.37
CA LYS A 271 -1.27 0.93 -14.31
C LYS A 271 -0.18 1.07 -13.26
N LEU A 272 0.11 2.31 -12.88
CA LEU A 272 0.95 2.69 -11.74
C LEU A 272 0.03 3.24 -10.64
N CYS A 273 0.15 2.73 -9.43
CA CYS A 273 -0.50 3.30 -8.25
C CYS A 273 0.57 3.81 -7.28
N LEU A 274 0.61 5.13 -7.09
CA LEU A 274 1.50 5.80 -6.14
C LEU A 274 1.09 5.44 -4.71
N PHE A 275 2.04 4.95 -3.92
CA PHE A 275 1.83 4.38 -2.59
C PHE A 275 2.96 4.80 -1.63
N HIS A 276 2.82 4.45 -0.35
CA HIS A 276 3.78 4.72 0.72
C HIS A 276 4.02 6.23 0.90
N HIS A 277 2.93 6.97 1.06
CA HIS A 277 2.96 8.44 1.05
C HIS A 277 3.80 9.01 2.19
N GLU A 278 4.52 10.10 1.93
CA GLU A 278 5.26 10.83 2.96
C GLU A 278 4.35 11.33 4.10
N PRO A 279 4.65 11.01 5.38
CA PRO A 279 3.95 11.52 6.56
C PRO A 279 3.75 13.03 6.62
N VAL A 280 4.73 13.83 6.18
CA VAL A 280 4.61 15.29 6.28
C VAL A 280 3.77 15.91 5.18
N TYR A 281 3.34 15.16 4.16
CA TYR A 281 2.54 15.68 3.06
C TYR A 281 1.05 15.68 3.43
N ASP A 282 0.43 16.87 3.39
CA ASP A 282 -1.02 17.00 3.48
C ASP A 282 -1.71 16.57 2.17
N ASP A 283 -3.05 16.44 2.21
CA ASP A 283 -3.80 15.97 1.05
C ASP A 283 -3.64 16.87 -0.18
N ALA A 284 -3.49 18.19 0.02
CA ALA A 284 -3.30 19.11 -1.09
C ALA A 284 -1.94 18.89 -1.77
N ARG A 285 -0.88 18.63 -1.00
CA ARG A 285 0.44 18.30 -1.53
C ARG A 285 0.43 16.96 -2.26
N LEU A 286 -0.21 15.93 -1.70
CA LEU A 286 -0.35 14.62 -2.36
C LEU A 286 -1.13 14.70 -3.67
N GLU A 287 -2.22 15.46 -3.71
CA GLU A 287 -2.96 15.70 -4.95
C GLU A 287 -2.12 16.48 -5.97
N GLY A 288 -1.25 17.39 -5.52
CA GLY A 288 -0.26 18.05 -6.35
C GLY A 288 0.71 17.08 -7.00
N VAL A 289 1.36 16.22 -6.20
CA VAL A 289 2.26 15.16 -6.68
C VAL A 289 1.54 14.24 -7.68
N PHE A 290 0.30 13.87 -7.42
CA PHE A 290 -0.49 13.05 -8.34
C PHE A 290 -0.69 13.73 -9.71
N LYS A 291 -1.10 15.01 -9.71
CA LYS A 291 -1.28 15.79 -10.94
C LYS A 291 0.02 15.97 -11.72
N GLU A 292 1.12 16.25 -11.02
CA GLU A 292 2.46 16.34 -11.61
C GLU A 292 2.89 15.01 -12.25
N THR A 293 2.58 13.89 -11.60
CA THR A 293 2.91 12.56 -12.11
C THR A 293 2.14 12.23 -13.38
N ILE A 294 0.83 12.50 -13.42
CA ILE A 294 0.02 12.37 -14.64
C ILE A 294 0.61 13.24 -15.76
N ARG A 295 0.97 14.48 -15.44
CA ARG A 295 1.54 15.39 -16.44
C ARG A 295 2.88 14.89 -16.97
N PHE A 296 3.72 14.34 -16.11
CA PHE A 296 4.99 13.74 -16.51
C PHE A 296 4.76 12.53 -17.43
N GLU A 297 3.84 11.62 -17.08
CA GLU A 297 3.44 10.51 -17.96
C GLU A 297 3.01 10.98 -19.35
N GLU A 298 2.18 12.01 -19.44
CA GLU A 298 1.70 12.55 -20.72
C GLU A 298 2.83 13.06 -21.62
N ILE A 299 3.88 13.63 -21.00
CA ILE A 299 5.02 14.23 -21.71
C ILE A 299 6.04 13.16 -22.12
N THR A 300 6.25 12.13 -21.31
CA THR A 300 7.29 11.12 -21.54
C THR A 300 6.79 9.85 -22.23
N ARG A 301 5.49 9.58 -22.22
CA ARG A 301 4.95 8.35 -22.81
C ARG A 301 5.34 8.23 -24.28
N ALA A 302 5.66 7.00 -24.66
CA ALA A 302 5.69 6.59 -26.06
C ALA A 302 4.25 6.30 -26.54
N ASP A 303 4.02 5.16 -27.20
CA ASP A 303 2.73 4.87 -27.83
C ASP A 303 1.63 4.42 -26.85
N LYS A 304 2.01 3.82 -25.71
CA LYS A 304 1.06 3.25 -24.75
C LYS A 304 0.92 4.15 -23.54
N LYS A 305 -0.33 4.54 -23.25
CA LYS A 305 -0.68 5.24 -22.01
C LYS A 305 -0.43 4.34 -20.81
N LEU A 306 0.28 4.86 -19.82
CA LEU A 306 0.33 4.32 -18.46
C LEU A 306 -0.79 4.99 -17.66
N GLU A 307 -1.74 4.21 -17.14
CA GLU A 307 -2.74 4.77 -16.22
C GLU A 307 -2.08 5.04 -14.87
N VAL A 308 -2.19 6.28 -14.36
CA VAL A 308 -1.65 6.65 -13.05
C VAL A 308 -2.80 6.83 -12.07
N ALA A 309 -2.69 6.17 -10.91
CA ALA A 309 -3.54 6.32 -9.75
C ALA A 309 -2.69 6.71 -8.54
N ILE A 310 -3.33 7.23 -7.50
CA ILE A 310 -2.71 7.49 -6.21
C ILE A 310 -3.54 6.78 -5.13
N ALA A 311 -2.87 6.02 -4.28
CA ALA A 311 -3.53 5.23 -3.25
C ALA A 311 -4.15 6.14 -2.18
N TYR A 312 -5.33 5.78 -1.68
CA TYR A 312 -5.87 6.32 -0.45
C TYR A 312 -6.49 5.20 0.38
N ASP A 313 -6.59 5.39 1.69
CA ASP A 313 -7.21 4.40 2.57
C ASP A 313 -8.66 4.14 2.15
N GLY A 314 -8.98 2.90 1.78
CA GLY A 314 -10.26 2.47 1.23
C GLY A 314 -10.34 2.43 -0.30
N LEU A 315 -9.28 2.82 -1.03
CA LEU A 315 -9.25 2.69 -2.49
C LEU A 315 -9.41 1.22 -2.90
N VAL A 316 -10.18 0.98 -3.96
CA VAL A 316 -10.34 -0.33 -4.59
C VAL A 316 -10.04 -0.20 -6.09
N LEU A 317 -9.15 -1.05 -6.61
CA LEU A 317 -8.80 -1.13 -8.03
C LEU A 317 -9.13 -2.52 -8.59
N GLU A 318 -9.86 -2.55 -9.70
CA GLU A 318 -10.11 -3.77 -10.47
C GLU A 318 -9.03 -3.96 -11.54
N ILE A 319 -8.55 -5.20 -11.67
CA ILE A 319 -7.44 -5.63 -12.54
C ILE A 319 -7.89 -6.71 -13.53
#